data_AF-A0A9X2QIZ9-F1
#
_entry.id   AF-A0A9X2QIZ9-F1
#
_cell.length_a   1.000
_cell.length_b   1.000
_cell.length_c   1.000
_cell.angle_alpha   90.00
_cell.angle_beta   90.00
_cell.angle_gamma   90.00
#
_symmetry.space_group_name_H-M   'P 1'
#
loop_
_entity.id
_entity.type
_entity.pdbx_description
1 polymer ?
#
loop_
_entity_poly.entity_id
_entity_poly.type
_entity_poly.pdbx_seq_one_letter_code
_entity_poly.pdbx_strand_id
1 'polypeptide(L)'
;MRQVPPASPSAAAKAQLLEELRKLEQEEAQLKYAQTLEAFDQVVEVLTQFGSRFNAKQKSQIASLAMTGKSKGPLSSTGEVVAKYWLPHSGETWSGRGRTPRAFKAWEGTSSYKEWKSKHPDKRFPLYPG
;
A
#
# COMPACT_ATOMS: atom_id res chain seq x y z
N MET A 1 -32.98 25.13 -58.93
CA MET A 1 -31.87 25.65 -58.10
C MET A 1 -32.06 25.12 -56.67
N ARG A 2 -31.23 24.18 -56.22
CA ARG A 2 -31.25 23.70 -54.82
C ARG A 2 -30.30 24.58 -54.01
N GLN A 3 -30.84 25.43 -53.15
CA GLN A 3 -30.08 26.18 -52.15
C GLN A 3 -29.47 25.18 -51.17
N VAL A 4 -28.14 25.15 -51.08
CA VAL A 4 -27.40 24.45 -50.02
C VAL A 4 -27.53 25.32 -48.76
N PRO A 5 -27.99 24.79 -47.62
CA PRO A 5 -28.11 25.61 -46.41
C PRO A 5 -26.71 26.09 -45.96
N PRO A 6 -26.57 27.33 -45.47
CA PRO A 6 -25.29 27.83 -44.97
C PRO A 6 -24.82 26.98 -43.80
N ALA A 7 -23.57 26.54 -43.84
CA ALA A 7 -22.92 25.80 -42.76
C ALA A 7 -23.18 26.51 -41.42
N SER A 8 -23.88 25.83 -40.52
CA SER A 8 -24.45 26.43 -39.32
C SER A 8 -23.37 26.95 -38.35
N PRO A 9 -23.65 27.97 -37.52
CA PRO A 9 -22.77 28.54 -36.49
C PRO A 9 -22.20 27.55 -35.45
N SER A 10 -22.58 26.27 -35.52
CA SER A 10 -22.13 25.19 -34.64
C SER A 10 -20.69 24.75 -34.89
N ALA A 11 -20.13 24.88 -36.10
CA ALA A 11 -18.75 24.50 -36.38
C ALA A 11 -17.75 25.50 -35.78
N ALA A 12 -18.03 26.80 -35.91
CA ALA A 12 -17.24 27.86 -35.30
C ALA A 12 -17.32 27.84 -33.77
N ALA A 13 -18.51 27.61 -33.20
CA ALA A 13 -18.68 27.47 -31.75
C ALA A 13 -17.91 26.26 -31.18
N LYS A 14 -17.91 25.13 -31.89
CA LYS A 14 -17.10 23.96 -31.52
C LYS A 14 -15.60 24.26 -31.55
N ALA A 15 -15.13 25.02 -32.54
CA ALA A 15 -13.72 25.41 -32.62
C ALA A 15 -13.29 26.30 -31.44
N GLN A 16 -14.15 27.25 -31.04
CA GLN A 16 -13.89 28.10 -29.88
C GLN A 16 -13.84 27.29 -28.57
N LEU A 17 -14.78 26.37 -28.37
CA LEU A 17 -14.81 25.50 -27.19
C LEU A 17 -13.56 24.61 -27.09
N LEU A 18 -13.07 24.09 -28.21
CA LEU A 18 -11.84 23.28 -28.24
C LEU A 18 -10.61 24.11 -27.87
N GLU A 19 -10.55 25.36 -28.32
CA GLU A 19 -9.44 26.25 -27.99
C GLU A 19 -9.47 26.65 -26.51
N GLU A 20 -10.65 26.94 -25.98
CA GLU A 20 -10.83 27.21 -24.56
C GLU A 20 -10.47 26.01 -23.70
N LEU A 21 -10.80 24.79 -24.14
CA LEU A 21 -10.41 23.56 -23.45
C LEU A 21 -8.89 23.38 -23.41
N ARG A 22 -8.18 23.64 -24.52
CA ARG A 22 -6.71 23.61 -24.54
C ARG A 22 -6.09 24.64 -23.61
N LYS A 23 -6.66 25.85 -23.57
CA LYS A 23 -6.18 26.91 -22.68
C LYS A 23 -6.34 26.50 -21.21
N LEU A 24 -7.50 25.94 -20.86
CA LEU A 24 -7.77 25.46 -19.51
C LEU A 24 -6.85 24.30 -19.12
N GLU A 25 -6.57 23.35 -20.03
CA GLU A 25 -5.62 22.26 -19.79
C GLU A 25 -4.19 22.80 -19.54
N GLN A 26 -3.77 23.83 -20.27
CA GLN A 26 -2.47 24.47 -20.07
C GLN A 26 -2.40 25.21 -18.73
N GLU A 27 -3.45 25.95 -18.37
CA GLU A 27 -3.54 26.63 -17.08
C GLU A 27 -3.52 25.63 -15.92
N GLU A 28 -4.26 24.53 -16.02
CA GLU A 28 -4.25 23.45 -15.02
C GLU A 28 -2.85 22.84 -14.86
N ALA A 29 -2.16 22.57 -15.97
CA ALA A 29 -0.81 22.03 -15.93
C ALA A 29 0.18 23.00 -15.27
N GLN A 30 0.07 24.30 -15.57
CA GLN A 30 0.90 25.33 -14.92
C GLN A 30 0.61 25.45 -13.44
N LEU A 31 -0.66 25.43 -13.03
CA LEU A 31 -1.05 25.49 -11.62
C LEU A 31 -0.54 24.26 -10.85
N LYS A 32 -0.66 23.05 -11.40
CA LYS A 32 -0.11 21.84 -10.78
C LYS A 32 1.40 21.90 -10.63
N TYR A 33 2.09 22.43 -11.63
CA TYR A 33 3.55 22.63 -11.55
C TYR A 33 3.91 23.65 -10.46
N ALA A 34 3.23 24.79 -10.41
CA ALA A 34 3.43 25.80 -9.37
C ALA A 34 3.17 25.23 -7.96
N GLN A 35 2.09 24.46 -7.78
CA GLN A 35 1.79 23.77 -6.52
C GLN A 35 2.89 22.77 -6.13
N THR A 36 3.51 22.11 -7.11
CA THR A 36 4.62 21.17 -6.85
C THR A 36 5.86 21.90 -6.33
N LEU A 37 6.17 23.07 -6.88
CA LEU A 37 7.28 23.91 -6.41
C LEU A 37 7.01 24.43 -4.99
N GLU A 38 5.80 24.93 -4.74
CA GLU A 38 5.41 25.40 -3.41
C GLU A 38 5.49 24.27 -2.36
N ALA A 39 4.99 23.08 -2.69
CA ALA A 39 5.09 21.92 -1.81
C ALA A 39 6.55 21.51 -1.54
N PHE A 40 7.44 21.62 -2.54
CA PHE A 40 8.86 21.37 -2.36
C PHE A 40 9.48 22.35 -1.37
N ASP A 41 9.20 23.65 -1.51
CA ASP A 41 9.73 24.69 -0.62
C ASP A 41 9.28 24.46 0.84
N GLN A 42 8.01 24.11 1.05
CA GLN A 42 7.48 23.76 2.37
C GLN A 42 8.23 22.58 3.00
N VAL A 43 8.53 21.53 2.22
CA VAL A 43 9.31 20.39 2.72
C VAL A 43 10.72 20.81 3.11
N VAL A 44 11.39 21.63 2.28
CA VAL A 44 12.73 22.14 2.56
C VAL A 44 12.74 22.98 3.84
N GLU A 45 11.75 23.85 4.02
CA GLU A 45 11.62 24.70 5.22
C GLU A 45 11.49 23.84 6.49
N VAL A 46 10.58 22.85 6.49
CA VAL A 46 10.36 21.95 7.63
C VAL A 46 11.62 21.15 7.96
N LEU A 47 12.30 20.60 6.94
CA LEU A 47 13.54 19.85 7.13
C LEU A 47 14.67 20.74 7.64
N THR A 48 14.73 21.99 7.21
CA THR A 48 15.73 22.97 7.70
C THR A 48 15.48 23.32 9.16
N GLN A 49 14.22 23.60 9.53
CA GLN A 49 13.88 24.04 10.89
C GLN A 49 13.93 22.90 11.92
N PHE A 50 13.50 21.69 11.55
CA PHE A 50 13.29 20.59 12.49
C PHE A 50 14.11 19.32 12.19
N GLY A 51 14.79 19.25 11.05
CA GLY A 51 15.47 18.02 10.60
C GLY A 51 16.53 17.50 11.57
N SER A 52 17.19 18.39 12.33
CA SER A 52 18.15 18.01 13.37
C SER A 52 17.51 17.29 14.57
N ARG A 53 16.24 17.58 14.86
CA ARG A 53 15.47 17.01 15.98
C ARG A 53 14.89 15.62 15.68
N PHE A 54 14.80 15.26 14.40
CA PHE A 54 14.27 13.95 14.02
C PHE A 54 15.23 12.81 14.40
N ASN A 55 14.66 11.71 14.86
CA ASN A 55 15.41 10.49 15.13
C ASN A 55 15.73 9.71 13.84
N ALA A 56 16.61 8.70 13.95
CA ALA A 56 17.06 7.90 12.80
C ALA A 56 15.89 7.22 12.04
N LYS A 57 14.86 6.77 12.76
CA LYS A 57 13.68 6.12 12.15
C LYS A 57 12.87 7.11 11.31
N GLN A 58 12.62 8.31 11.84
CA GLN A 58 11.90 9.37 11.13
C GLN A 58 12.66 9.81 9.87
N LYS A 59 13.98 10.02 9.97
CA LYS A 59 14.83 10.36 8.82
C LYS A 59 14.79 9.29 7.72
N SER A 60 14.89 8.01 8.10
CA SER A 60 14.77 6.90 7.15
C SER A 60 13.40 6.83 6.48
N GLN A 61 12.32 7.10 7.21
CA GLN A 61 10.96 7.13 6.66
C GLN A 61 10.78 8.26 5.65
N ILE A 62 11.25 9.47 5.95
CA ILE A 62 11.22 10.62 5.04
C ILE A 62 12.03 10.32 3.77
N ALA A 63 13.24 9.78 3.90
CA ALA A 63 14.06 9.39 2.75
C ALA A 63 13.36 8.34 1.86
N SER A 64 12.72 7.33 2.46
CA SER A 64 11.95 6.32 1.73
C SER A 64 10.74 6.93 1.00
N LEU A 65 10.03 7.87 1.64
CA LEU A 65 8.89 8.58 1.05
C LEU A 65 9.33 9.40 -0.15
N ALA A 66 10.43 10.16 -0.03
CA ALA A 66 10.98 10.98 -1.11
C ALA A 66 11.42 10.14 -2.34
N MET A 67 11.93 8.93 -2.14
CA MET A 67 12.42 8.08 -3.23
C MET A 67 11.32 7.24 -3.90
N THR A 68 10.27 6.85 -3.17
CA THR A 68 9.29 5.85 -3.65
C THR A 68 7.87 6.39 -3.77
N GLY A 69 7.58 7.57 -3.22
CA GLY A 69 6.23 8.14 -3.16
C GLY A 69 5.25 7.31 -2.33
N LYS A 70 5.71 6.25 -1.65
CA LYS A 70 4.88 5.31 -0.89
C LYS A 70 5.30 5.32 0.57
N SER A 71 4.35 5.62 1.45
CA SER A 71 4.54 5.33 2.86
C SER A 71 4.61 3.82 3.02
N LYS A 72 5.73 3.30 3.55
CA LYS A 72 5.67 2.00 4.22
C LYS A 72 4.75 2.21 5.42
N GLY A 73 3.46 1.92 5.25
CA GLY A 73 2.52 1.85 6.35
C GLY A 73 3.08 0.93 7.44
N PRO A 74 2.54 0.99 8.67
CA PRO A 74 2.78 -0.08 9.62
C PRO A 74 2.50 -1.40 8.88
N LEU A 75 3.35 -2.42 9.02
CA LEU A 75 3.03 -3.76 8.54
C LEU A 75 1.77 -4.24 9.29
N SER A 76 0.60 -3.82 8.82
CA SER A 76 -0.67 -4.34 9.24
C SER A 76 -0.84 -5.61 8.42
N SER A 77 -0.62 -6.74 9.07
CA SER A 77 -0.82 -8.09 8.54
C SER A 77 -2.32 -8.39 8.38
N THR A 78 -3.06 -7.56 7.65
CA THR A 78 -4.52 -7.61 7.50
C THR A 78 -4.94 -8.27 6.19
N GLY A 79 -4.17 -9.26 5.73
CA GLY A 79 -4.80 -10.33 4.98
C GLY A 79 -5.49 -11.23 6.00
N GLU A 80 -6.76 -11.56 5.83
CA GLU A 80 -7.39 -12.65 6.56
C GLU A 80 -6.61 -13.93 6.24
N VAL A 81 -5.66 -14.29 7.11
CA VAL A 81 -4.77 -15.42 6.85
C VAL A 81 -5.43 -16.66 7.42
N VAL A 82 -5.89 -17.52 6.52
CA VAL A 82 -6.45 -18.84 6.84
C VAL A 82 -5.49 -19.60 7.78
N ALA A 83 -6.04 -20.16 8.86
CA ALA A 83 -5.30 -21.01 9.78
C ALA A 83 -4.77 -22.26 9.04
N LYS A 84 -3.45 -22.46 9.06
CA LYS A 84 -2.82 -23.63 8.43
C LYS A 84 -2.65 -24.78 9.41
N TYR A 85 -2.28 -24.46 10.63
CA TYR A 85 -1.96 -25.41 11.69
C TYR A 85 -2.88 -25.22 12.89
N TRP A 86 -3.06 -26.30 13.64
CA TRP A 86 -3.91 -26.34 14.83
C TRP A 86 -3.36 -27.30 15.88
N LEU A 87 -3.52 -26.95 17.15
CA LEU A 87 -3.15 -27.81 18.27
C LEU A 87 -4.40 -28.48 18.86
N PRO A 88 -4.51 -29.82 18.82
CA PRO A 88 -5.73 -30.52 19.24
C PRO A 88 -6.04 -30.40 20.72
N HIS A 89 -5.05 -30.08 21.56
CA HIS A 89 -5.24 -29.97 23.01
C HIS A 89 -5.58 -28.56 23.49
N SER A 90 -5.17 -27.50 22.76
CA SER A 90 -5.37 -26.10 23.18
C SER A 90 -6.32 -25.32 22.28
N GLY A 91 -6.70 -25.88 21.13
CA GLY A 91 -7.54 -25.18 20.17
C GLY A 91 -6.81 -24.09 19.37
N GLU A 92 -5.52 -23.84 19.65
CA GLU A 92 -4.79 -22.71 19.07
C GLU A 92 -4.48 -22.94 17.60
N THR A 93 -4.75 -21.94 16.77
CA THR A 93 -4.51 -21.97 15.33
C THR A 93 -3.33 -21.08 14.94
N TRP A 94 -2.62 -21.47 13.88
CA TRP A 94 -1.53 -20.66 13.33
C TRP A 94 -1.49 -20.75 11.82
N SER A 95 -1.40 -19.61 11.14
CA SER A 95 -1.33 -19.53 9.69
C SER A 95 0.00 -20.03 9.09
N GLY A 96 1.00 -20.32 9.93
CA GLY A 96 2.35 -20.67 9.48
C GLY A 96 3.14 -19.47 8.94
N ARG A 97 2.58 -18.25 9.01
CA ARG A 97 3.27 -17.00 8.70
C ARG A 97 3.74 -16.31 9.99
N GLY A 98 4.87 -15.61 9.92
CA GLY A 98 5.41 -14.84 11.04
C GLY A 98 6.01 -15.74 12.14
N ARG A 99 6.08 -15.20 13.35
CA ARG A 99 6.67 -15.89 14.51
C ARG A 99 5.76 -17.02 15.00
N THR A 100 6.33 -18.19 15.26
CA THR A 100 5.61 -19.32 15.86
C THR A 100 5.02 -18.93 17.22
N PRO A 101 3.72 -19.17 17.47
CA PRO A 101 3.09 -18.89 18.75
C PRO A 101 3.71 -19.70 19.89
N ARG A 102 3.56 -19.20 21.13
CA ARG A 102 4.18 -19.83 22.31
C ARG A 102 3.64 -21.24 22.55
N ALA A 103 2.35 -21.50 22.29
CA ALA A 103 1.79 -22.82 22.48
C ALA A 103 2.37 -23.86 21.52
N PHE A 104 2.58 -23.49 20.25
CA PHE A 104 3.23 -24.35 19.26
C PHE A 104 4.66 -24.70 19.66
N LYS A 105 5.42 -23.71 20.15
CA LYS A 105 6.80 -23.93 20.63
C LYS A 105 6.84 -24.79 21.91
N ALA A 106 5.90 -24.58 22.82
CA ALA A 106 5.79 -25.38 24.04
C ALA A 106 5.44 -26.84 23.71
N TRP A 107 4.52 -27.03 22.76
CA TRP A 107 4.08 -28.36 22.33
C TRP A 107 5.18 -29.15 21.64
N GLU A 108 6.01 -28.55 20.77
CA GLU A 108 7.18 -29.21 20.14
C GLU A 108 8.10 -29.92 21.17
N GLY A 109 8.14 -29.45 22.42
CA GLY A 109 8.96 -30.05 23.49
C GLY A 109 8.30 -31.22 24.26
N THR A 110 7.03 -31.52 24.01
CA THR A 110 6.26 -32.51 24.78
C THR A 110 6.35 -33.94 24.22
N SER A 111 6.04 -34.94 25.05
CA SER A 111 5.95 -36.35 24.62
C SER A 111 4.86 -36.55 23.57
N SER A 112 3.74 -35.85 23.70
CA SER A 112 2.62 -35.88 22.75
C SER A 112 3.02 -35.42 21.35
N TYR A 113 3.92 -34.43 21.24
CA TYR A 113 4.47 -34.03 19.95
C TYR A 113 5.33 -35.12 19.31
N LYS A 114 6.19 -35.78 20.10
CA LYS A 114 7.07 -36.85 19.59
C LYS A 114 6.25 -38.03 19.09
N GLU A 115 5.23 -38.44 19.82
CA GLU A 115 4.30 -39.51 19.41
C GLU A 115 3.55 -39.15 18.13
N TRP A 116 3.03 -37.91 18.06
CA TRP A 116 2.36 -37.42 16.86
C TRP A 116 3.33 -37.33 15.66
N LYS A 117 4.54 -36.82 15.89
CA LYS A 117 5.58 -36.66 14.86
C LYS A 117 6.08 -38.00 14.31
N SER A 118 6.12 -39.03 15.15
CA SER A 118 6.39 -40.41 14.72
C SER A 118 5.36 -40.93 13.72
N LYS A 119 4.09 -40.51 13.85
CA LYS A 119 3.01 -40.86 12.90
C LYS A 119 2.94 -39.93 11.69
N HIS A 120 3.62 -38.77 11.76
CA HIS A 120 3.60 -37.72 10.75
C HIS A 120 5.01 -37.14 10.48
N PRO A 121 5.93 -37.94 9.92
CA PRO A 121 7.34 -37.53 9.73
C PRO A 121 7.49 -36.32 8.80
N ASP A 122 6.58 -36.12 7.84
CA ASP A 122 6.66 -35.02 6.87
C ASP A 122 6.00 -33.72 7.33
N LYS A 123 5.21 -33.75 8.42
CA LYS A 123 4.39 -32.60 8.86
C LYS A 123 4.97 -31.99 10.13
N ARG A 124 5.21 -30.68 10.14
CA ARG A 124 5.76 -30.01 11.33
C ARG A 124 4.73 -29.89 12.47
N PHE A 125 3.47 -29.62 12.14
CA PHE A 125 2.34 -29.49 13.07
C PHE A 125 1.06 -30.08 12.45
N PRO A 126 0.05 -30.45 13.26
CA PRO A 126 -1.26 -30.85 12.76
C PRO A 126 -1.88 -29.74 11.92
N LEU A 127 -2.50 -30.13 10.82
CA LEU A 127 -3.21 -29.20 9.95
C LEU A 127 -4.55 -28.82 10.59
N TYR A 128 -4.99 -27.59 10.35
CA TYR A 128 -6.33 -27.16 10.76
C TYR A 128 -7.38 -27.99 10.02
N PRO A 129 -8.33 -28.64 10.71
CA PRO A 129 -9.33 -29.53 10.11
C PRO A 129 -10.52 -28.77 9.49
N GLY A 130 -10.31 -27.51 9.07
CA GLY A 130 -11.34 -26.60 8.58
C GLY A 130 -12.15 -27.13 7.40
#